data_AF-A0A2V9YX70-F1
#
_entry.id   AF-A0A2V9YX70-F1
#
_cell.length_a   1.000
_cell.length_b   1.000
_cell.length_c   1.000
_cell.angle_alpha   90.00
_cell.angle_beta   90.00
_cell.angle_gamma   90.00
#
_symmetry.space_group_name_H-M   'P 1'
#
loop_
_entity.id
_entity.type
_entity.pdbx_description
1 polymer ?
#
loop_
_entity_poly.entity_id
_entity_poly.type
_entity_poly.pdbx_seq_one_letter_code
_entity_poly.pdbx_strand_id
1 'polypeptide(L)'
;MLVGLSSIVLAKNPLSDDDAVAAITKFETDAVKADLAGDSAFYEKNLVDNWTGGYSGGTWYTKESMLAEMKDTAKNKTNSEEITDL
;
A
#
# COMPACT_ATOMS: atom_id res chain seq x y z
N MET A 1 28.80 -14.75 -15.06
CA MET A 1 27.53 -14.44 -15.74
C MET A 1 26.74 -13.54 -14.80
N LEU A 2 26.81 -12.23 -15.04
CA LEU A 2 26.20 -11.20 -14.19
C LEU A 2 24.78 -10.99 -14.73
N VAL A 3 23.76 -11.45 -14.01
CA VAL A 3 22.37 -11.26 -14.41
C VAL A 3 22.02 -9.81 -14.13
N GLY A 4 21.91 -9.01 -15.19
CA GLY A 4 21.64 -7.59 -15.10
C GLY A 4 20.31 -7.33 -14.41
N LEU A 5 20.36 -6.54 -13.33
CA LEU A 5 19.21 -5.82 -12.84
C LEU A 5 18.73 -4.92 -13.99
N SER A 6 17.63 -5.27 -14.63
CA SER A 6 16.91 -4.34 -15.50
C SER A 6 16.37 -3.23 -14.61
N SER A 7 17.20 -2.22 -14.40
CA SER A 7 16.76 -0.91 -13.95
C SER A 7 15.69 -0.46 -14.93
N ILE A 8 14.44 -0.50 -14.51
CA ILE A 8 13.39 0.30 -15.12
C ILE A 8 13.84 1.73 -14.88
N VAL A 9 14.55 2.28 -15.87
CA VAL A 9 14.66 3.71 -16.05
C VAL A 9 13.24 4.15 -16.37
N LEU A 10 12.49 4.49 -15.34
CA LEU A 10 11.24 5.22 -15.46
C LEU A 10 11.62 6.59 -16.04
N ALA A 11 11.58 6.69 -17.37
CA ALA A 11 11.71 7.96 -18.05
C ALA A 11 10.65 8.92 -17.48
N LYS A 12 11.08 10.15 -17.16
CA LYS A 12 10.32 11.23 -16.53
C LYS A 12 9.21 11.80 -17.43
N ASN A 13 8.36 10.95 -17.99
CA ASN A 13 7.06 11.41 -18.47
C ASN A 13 6.07 11.08 -17.33
N PRO A 14 5.30 12.07 -16.84
CA PRO A 14 4.18 11.74 -15.97
C PRO A 14 3.29 10.74 -16.70
N LEU A 15 2.74 9.79 -15.95
CA LEU A 15 1.67 8.90 -16.44
C LEU A 15 0.58 9.77 -17.08
N SER A 16 -0.07 9.26 -18.12
CA SER A 16 -1.33 9.88 -18.55
C SER A 16 -2.35 9.80 -17.41
N ASP A 17 -3.35 10.68 -17.42
CA ASP A 17 -4.41 10.66 -16.39
C ASP A 17 -5.08 9.27 -16.33
N ASP A 18 -5.35 8.65 -17.48
CA ASP A 18 -5.95 7.32 -17.57
C ASP A 18 -5.05 6.23 -16.98
N ASP A 19 -3.74 6.28 -17.26
CA ASP A 19 -2.78 5.31 -16.70
C ASP A 19 -2.61 5.50 -15.19
N ALA A 20 -2.66 6.76 -14.71
CA ALA A 20 -2.59 7.08 -13.29
C ALA A 20 -3.83 6.56 -12.56
N VAL A 21 -5.03 6.78 -13.11
CA VAL A 21 -6.29 6.23 -12.59
C VAL A 21 -6.21 4.71 -12.53
N ALA A 22 -5.85 4.04 -13.62
CA ALA A 22 -5.75 2.58 -13.65
C ALA A 22 -4.75 2.04 -12.62
N ALA A 23 -3.61 2.72 -12.43
CA ALA A 23 -2.61 2.33 -11.45
C ALA A 23 -3.11 2.48 -10.00
N ILE A 24 -3.79 3.59 -9.69
CA ILE A 24 -4.36 3.85 -8.35
C ILE A 24 -5.52 2.89 -8.07
N THR A 25 -6.48 2.75 -8.98
CA THR A 25 -7.61 1.80 -8.81
C THR A 25 -7.11 0.39 -8.55
N LYS A 26 -6.06 -0.05 -9.26
CA LYS A 26 -5.44 -1.36 -9.01
C LYS A 26 -4.78 -1.41 -7.63
N PHE A 27 -4.03 -0.38 -7.26
CA PHE A 27 -3.37 -0.31 -5.96
C PHE A 27 -4.38 -0.39 -4.81
N GLU A 28 -5.45 0.41 -4.84
CA GLU A 28 -6.51 0.42 -3.83
C GLU A 28 -7.23 -0.94 -3.75
N THR A 29 -7.54 -1.55 -4.90
CA THR A 29 -8.15 -2.89 -4.94
C THR A 29 -7.24 -3.96 -4.32
N ASP A 30 -5.93 -3.86 -4.53
CA ASP A 30 -4.98 -4.80 -3.95
C ASP A 30 -4.71 -4.53 -2.46
N ALA A 31 -4.79 -3.26 -2.03
CA ALA A 31 -4.71 -2.89 -0.62
C ALA A 31 -5.87 -3.50 0.18
N VAL A 32 -7.12 -3.39 -0.29
CA VAL A 32 -8.28 -4.05 0.38
C VAL A 32 -8.06 -5.56 0.54
N LYS A 33 -7.48 -6.24 -0.47
CA LYS A 33 -7.15 -7.67 -0.36
C LYS A 33 -6.04 -7.92 0.66
N ALA A 34 -5.03 -7.06 0.70
CA ALA A 34 -3.93 -7.16 1.65
C ALA A 34 -4.41 -6.94 3.09
N ASP A 35 -5.27 -5.95 3.33
CA ASP A 35 -5.87 -5.70 4.65
C ASP A 35 -6.70 -6.88 5.13
N LEU A 36 -7.58 -7.42 4.28
CA LEU A 36 -8.38 -8.61 4.61
C LEU A 36 -7.54 -9.88 4.83
N ALA A 37 -6.35 -9.96 4.23
CA ALA A 37 -5.42 -11.06 4.40
C ALA A 37 -4.42 -10.85 5.55
N GLY A 38 -4.37 -9.64 6.15
CA GLY A 38 -3.33 -9.26 7.09
C GLY A 38 -1.92 -9.23 6.46
N ASP A 39 -1.80 -8.94 5.16
CA ASP A 39 -0.54 -8.96 4.42
C ASP A 39 0.28 -7.68 4.65
N SER A 40 1.00 -7.64 5.78
CA SER A 40 1.91 -6.53 6.09
C SER A 40 3.03 -6.33 5.05
N ALA A 41 3.41 -7.37 4.28
CA ALA A 41 4.48 -7.26 3.29
C ALA A 41 4.06 -6.40 2.09
N PHE A 42 2.77 -6.36 1.76
CA PHE A 42 2.21 -5.45 0.76
C PHE A 42 2.54 -3.99 1.11
N TYR A 43 2.25 -3.57 2.35
CA TYR A 43 2.48 -2.19 2.79
C TYR A 43 3.96 -1.89 3.00
N GLU A 44 4.73 -2.88 3.46
CA GLU A 44 6.19 -2.75 3.59
C GLU A 44 6.85 -2.44 2.24
N LYS A 45 6.35 -3.08 1.16
CA LYS A 45 6.83 -2.89 -0.21
C LYS A 45 6.34 -1.60 -0.86
N ASN A 46 5.06 -1.26 -0.72
CA ASN A 46 4.44 -0.23 -1.55
C ASN A 46 4.38 1.17 -0.89
N LEU A 47 4.45 1.26 0.45
CA LEU A 47 4.50 2.55 1.11
C LEU A 47 5.93 3.12 1.12
N VAL A 48 6.05 4.43 0.93
CA VAL A 48 7.32 5.15 1.09
C VAL A 48 7.70 5.25 2.56
N ASP A 49 9.00 5.37 2.87
CA ASP A 49 9.50 5.30 4.25
C ASP A 49 8.95 6.39 5.16
N ASN A 50 8.68 7.58 4.62
CA ASN A 50 8.12 8.72 5.35
C ASN A 50 6.58 8.79 5.26
N TRP A 51 5.91 7.69 4.89
CA TRP A 51 4.46 7.65 4.86
C TRP A 51 3.87 7.86 6.26
N THR A 52 2.78 8.62 6.30
CA THR A 52 1.97 8.83 7.49
C THR A 52 0.49 8.57 7.18
N GLY A 53 -0.17 7.78 8.01
CA GLY A 53 -1.60 7.50 7.92
C GLY A 53 -2.37 8.13 9.08
N GLY A 54 -3.59 8.59 8.81
CA GLY A 54 -4.48 9.16 9.83
C GLY A 54 -5.73 8.31 10.01
N TYR A 55 -6.12 8.08 11.25
CA TYR A 55 -7.42 7.53 11.59
C TYR A 55 -8.40 8.65 11.97
N SER A 56 -9.68 8.50 11.64
CA SER A 56 -10.73 9.51 11.89
C SER A 56 -10.88 9.91 13.36
N GLY A 57 -10.38 9.09 14.29
CA GLY A 57 -10.26 9.41 15.72
C GLY A 57 -9.11 10.35 16.09
N GLY A 58 -8.37 10.90 15.12
CA GLY A 58 -7.29 11.88 15.35
C GLY A 58 -5.93 11.27 15.69
N THR A 59 -5.76 9.96 15.50
CA THR A 59 -4.46 9.29 15.68
C THR A 59 -3.71 9.23 14.36
N TRP A 60 -2.41 9.54 14.40
CA TRP A 60 -1.50 9.47 13.26
C TRP A 60 -0.47 8.36 13.47
N TYR A 61 -0.15 7.65 12.40
CA TYR A 61 0.78 6.53 12.41
C TYR A 61 1.90 6.76 11.39
N THR A 62 3.10 6.27 11.69
CA THR A 62 4.16 6.10 10.68
C THR A 62 4.01 4.73 10.01
N LYS A 63 4.70 4.55 8.88
CA LYS A 63 4.82 3.22 8.25
C LYS A 63 5.30 2.17 9.26
N GLU A 64 6.28 2.49 10.09
CA GLU A 64 6.83 1.52 11.05
C GLU A 64 5.81 1.11 12.12
N SER A 65 5.08 2.07 12.70
CA SER A 65 4.07 1.76 13.71
C SER A 65 2.90 0.96 13.13
N MET A 66 2.44 1.33 11.92
CA MET A 66 1.40 0.58 11.22
C MET A 66 1.84 -0.86 10.94
N LEU A 67 3.05 -1.07 10.44
CA LEU A 67 3.56 -2.43 10.15
C LEU A 67 3.68 -3.28 11.43
N ALA A 68 4.07 -2.66 12.55
CA ALA A 68 4.12 -3.35 13.83
C ALA A 68 2.73 -3.80 14.30
N GLU A 69 1.71 -2.94 14.14
CA GLU A 69 0.31 -3.27 14.46
C GLU A 69 -0.24 -4.35 13.53
N MET A 70 0.02 -4.26 12.22
CA MET A 70 -0.44 -5.27 11.26
C MET A 70 0.09 -6.67 11.56
N LYS A 71 1.31 -6.76 12.07
CA LYS A 71 1.95 -8.03 12.47
C LYS A 71 1.40 -8.57 13.81
N ASP A 72 0.69 -7.75 14.60
CA ASP A 72 -0.02 -8.18 15.81
C ASP A 72 -1.43 -8.70 15.45
N THR A 73 -1.50 -9.92 14.92
CA THR A 73 -2.76 -10.57 14.48
C THR A 73 -3.76 -10.82 15.61
N ALA A 74 -3.35 -10.64 16.87
CA ALA A 74 -4.27 -10.70 18.01
C ALA A 74 -5.09 -9.41 18.13
N LYS A 75 -4.49 -8.26 17.79
CA LYS A 75 -5.11 -6.93 17.91
C LYS A 75 -5.59 -6.36 16.59
N ASN A 76 -4.88 -6.60 15.49
CA ASN A 76 -5.28 -6.13 14.17
C ASN A 76 -6.14 -7.17 13.46
N LYS A 77 -7.46 -6.94 13.44
CA LYS A 77 -8.44 -7.83 12.82
C LYS A 77 -9.39 -7.04 11.92
N THR A 78 -9.12 -7.09 10.62
CA THR A 78 -10.03 -6.60 9.59
C THR A 78 -10.88 -7.76 9.09
N ASN A 79 -12.16 -7.78 9.45
CA ASN A 79 -13.07 -8.86 9.03
C ASN A 79 -13.85 -8.51 7.75
N SER A 80 -13.95 -7.22 7.44
CA SER A 80 -14.68 -6.70 6.30
C SER A 80 -14.11 -5.35 5.90
N GLU A 81 -13.92 -5.17 4.61
CA GLU A 81 -13.53 -3.91 3.99
C GLU A 81 -14.03 -3.94 2.56
N GLU A 82 -14.55 -2.82 2.10
CA GLU A 82 -15.06 -2.63 0.76
C GLU A 82 -14.75 -1.21 0.34
N ILE A 83 -14.39 -1.05 -0.93
CA ILE A 83 -14.23 0.24 -1.56
C ILE A 83 -15.15 0.31 -2.77
N THR A 84 -16.02 1.31 -2.78
CA THR A 84 -16.97 1.57 -3.87
C THR A 84 -16.52 2.81 -4.64
N ASP A 85 -17.00 2.94 -5.88
CA ASP A 85 -16.79 4.14 -6.72
C ASP A 85 -15.31 4.43 -7.08
N LEU A 86 -14.48 3.37 -7.20
CA LEU A 86 -13.11 3.41 -7.73
C LEU A 86 -13.02 3.53 -9.25
#